data_AF-A0A3M1PC62-F1
#
_entry.id   AF-A0A3M1PC62-F1
#
_cell.length_a   1.000
_cell.length_b   1.000
_cell.length_c   1.000
_cell.angle_alpha   90.00
_cell.angle_beta   90.00
_cell.angle_gamma   90.00
#
_symmetry.space_group_name_H-M   'P 1'
#
loop_
_entity.id
_entity.type
_entity.pdbx_description
1 polymer ?
#
loop_
_entity_poly.entity_id
_entity_poly.type
_entity_poly.pdbx_seq_one_letter_code
_entity_poly.pdbx_strand_id
1 'polypeptide(L)'
;MLFPYQRLDEAMKRTVLLLLLGPLTLLLPAQAQVPRTISFQGLLTDDQGQPLADGTYTLLFRLAAEEAPATTLWEEEHTDVPVSGGLFSVVLGSTTPLDLPFDGPYVLGVSVDGGAEMTPLLPLTAVPYSLRAAAVADSSVTGAQVATGHLLRSLNGLHDDVALVAGENVTITVEGQAIRIAAAGGGGNGGGTGEAWSLTGNAGTTPGTHFVGTTDEAPLELRVNGARALRLEPGDSPNVIGGHGDNAATAGVVGATIGGGGAPDDAQGDPDHNLVTDDYGTVSGGQSNQAGDGAGTTSDQRFATVGGGRGNAATRVAATVAGGNANQATGNYATVAGGRDNTAANPYAAVGGGRHNEARASYATIAGGGPSDPNDAANTNNRIYDDYGTIGGGGENRVGTDDGDTANAPYATVG
;
A
#
# COMPACT_ATOMS: atom_id res chain seq x y z
N MET A 1 5.99 -66.06 -14.78
CA MET A 1 7.44 -65.82 -14.76
C MET A 1 8.04 -66.35 -16.04
N LEU A 2 8.32 -65.46 -16.99
CA LEU A 2 8.92 -65.74 -18.31
C LEU A 2 9.80 -64.53 -18.67
N PHE A 3 11.11 -64.76 -18.85
CA PHE A 3 11.93 -64.04 -19.84
C PHE A 3 11.56 -64.60 -21.23
N PRO A 4 11.82 -63.93 -22.39
CA PRO A 4 12.92 -63.00 -22.64
C PRO A 4 12.62 -61.77 -23.54
N TYR A 5 13.66 -60.94 -23.64
CA TYR A 5 13.94 -59.88 -24.61
C TYR A 5 13.58 -60.23 -26.07
N GLN A 6 12.86 -59.32 -26.76
CA GLN A 6 13.06 -59.08 -28.19
C GLN A 6 13.39 -57.60 -28.41
N ARG A 7 14.62 -57.37 -28.91
CA ARG A 7 15.11 -56.10 -29.41
C ARG A 7 14.31 -55.73 -30.66
N LEU A 8 13.54 -54.64 -30.58
CA LEU A 8 13.13 -53.88 -31.75
C LEU A 8 14.29 -52.93 -32.10
N ASP A 9 14.80 -53.11 -33.31
CA ASP A 9 15.98 -52.48 -33.88
C ASP A 9 15.87 -50.94 -33.85
N GLU A 10 16.89 -50.27 -33.30
CA GLU A 10 16.94 -48.80 -33.17
C GLU A 10 16.91 -48.08 -34.53
N ALA A 11 17.19 -48.79 -35.62
CA ALA A 11 17.09 -48.28 -36.98
C ALA A 11 15.64 -47.96 -37.42
N MET A 12 14.62 -48.58 -36.82
CA MET A 12 13.22 -48.45 -37.29
C MET A 12 12.40 -47.37 -36.54
N LYS A 13 12.90 -46.86 -35.40
CA LYS A 13 12.28 -45.72 -34.69
C LYS A 13 12.73 -44.36 -35.22
N ARG A 14 13.93 -44.28 -35.82
CA ARG A 14 14.43 -43.06 -36.46
C ARG A 14 13.73 -42.76 -37.79
N THR A 15 13.21 -43.77 -38.48
CA THR A 15 12.60 -43.60 -39.81
C THR A 15 11.09 -43.29 -39.77
N VAL A 16 10.40 -43.56 -38.66
CA VAL A 16 8.92 -43.39 -38.57
C VAL A 16 8.49 -42.13 -37.80
N LEU A 17 9.37 -41.53 -36.98
CA LEU A 17 9.09 -40.22 -36.36
C LEU A 17 9.44 -39.03 -37.29
N LEU A 18 10.08 -39.31 -38.44
CA LEU A 18 10.50 -38.32 -39.44
C LEU A 18 9.44 -38.04 -40.53
N LEU A 19 8.24 -38.62 -40.43
CA LEU A 19 7.20 -38.55 -41.47
C LEU A 19 5.85 -37.99 -41.00
N LEU A 20 5.79 -37.40 -39.79
CA LEU A 20 4.57 -36.83 -39.20
C LEU A 20 4.76 -35.43 -38.57
N LEU A 21 5.81 -34.70 -38.94
CA LEU A 21 5.87 -33.24 -38.82
C LEU A 21 5.74 -32.61 -40.21
N GLY A 22 4.50 -32.50 -40.70
CA GLY A 22 4.20 -31.62 -41.82
C GLY A 22 4.48 -30.17 -41.43
N PRO A 23 5.27 -29.40 -42.21
CA PRO A 23 5.70 -28.08 -41.80
C PRO A 23 4.54 -27.10 -41.85
N LEU A 24 4.20 -26.61 -40.66
CA LEU A 24 3.59 -25.31 -40.40
C LEU A 24 4.30 -24.26 -41.26
N THR A 25 3.60 -23.70 -42.23
CA THR A 25 4.09 -22.63 -43.12
C THR A 25 4.43 -21.39 -42.30
N LEU A 26 5.71 -21.19 -41.99
CA LEU A 26 6.26 -19.89 -41.63
C LEU A 26 6.14 -18.97 -42.86
N LEU A 27 5.34 -17.92 -42.76
CA LEU A 27 5.58 -16.71 -43.54
C LEU A 27 6.89 -16.12 -43.04
N LEU A 28 7.98 -16.42 -43.73
CA LEU A 28 9.22 -15.65 -43.60
C LEU A 28 8.97 -14.28 -44.23
N PRO A 29 9.41 -13.18 -43.60
CA PRO A 29 9.42 -11.89 -44.26
C PRO A 29 10.28 -12.04 -45.51
N ALA A 30 9.70 -11.79 -46.69
CA ALA A 30 10.48 -11.59 -47.90
C ALA A 30 11.32 -10.33 -47.66
N GLN A 31 12.57 -10.53 -47.22
CA GLN A 31 13.60 -9.52 -47.35
C GLN A 31 13.64 -9.20 -48.83
N ALA A 32 13.24 -7.99 -49.22
CA ALA A 32 13.50 -7.49 -50.55
C ALA A 32 15.03 -7.42 -50.68
N GLN A 33 15.63 -8.50 -51.18
CA GLN A 33 17.05 -8.58 -51.42
C GLN A 33 17.38 -7.46 -52.40
N VAL A 34 18.23 -6.53 -51.99
CA VAL A 34 18.72 -5.47 -52.90
C VAL A 34 19.25 -6.20 -54.13
N PRO A 35 18.71 -5.93 -55.34
CA PRO A 35 19.16 -6.63 -56.53
C PRO A 35 20.67 -6.49 -56.67
N ARG A 36 21.40 -7.60 -56.53
CA ARG A 36 22.86 -7.65 -56.72
C ARG A 36 23.13 -7.77 -58.21
N THR A 37 22.68 -6.79 -58.98
CA THR A 37 22.75 -6.79 -60.43
C THR A 37 23.37 -5.50 -60.93
N ILE A 38 24.15 -5.56 -62.01
CA ILE A 38 24.80 -4.39 -62.62
C ILE A 38 24.21 -4.16 -64.00
N SER A 39 23.58 -3.01 -64.22
CA SER A 39 23.20 -2.60 -65.58
C SER A 39 24.46 -2.27 -66.39
N PHE A 40 24.64 -2.93 -67.53
CA PHE A 40 25.80 -2.74 -68.41
C PHE A 40 25.36 -2.46 -69.85
N GLN A 41 25.97 -1.46 -70.47
CA GLN A 41 25.69 -1.03 -71.84
C GLN A 41 27.00 -0.78 -72.58
N GLY A 42 27.02 -1.08 -73.87
CA GLY A 42 28.21 -0.89 -74.70
C GLY A 42 27.88 -0.75 -76.18
N LEU A 43 28.85 -0.25 -76.94
CA LEU A 43 28.83 -0.19 -78.40
C LEU A 43 29.79 -1.26 -78.94
N LEU A 44 29.26 -2.21 -79.70
CA LEU A 44 30.03 -3.21 -80.43
C LEU A 44 30.42 -2.65 -81.79
N THR A 45 31.70 -2.74 -82.12
CA THR A 45 32.25 -2.35 -83.42
C THR A 45 33.03 -3.50 -84.05
N ASP A 46 33.12 -3.51 -85.38
CA ASP A 46 34.09 -4.34 -86.09
C ASP A 46 35.53 -3.81 -85.95
N ASP A 47 36.49 -4.54 -86.55
CA ASP A 47 37.92 -4.19 -86.54
C ASP A 47 38.24 -2.86 -87.27
N GLN A 48 37.27 -2.28 -87.98
CA GLN A 48 37.36 -1.00 -88.69
C GLN A 48 36.64 0.12 -87.92
N GLY A 49 36.18 -0.17 -86.69
CA GLY A 49 35.48 0.76 -85.81
C GLY A 49 34.05 1.09 -86.26
N GLN A 50 33.49 0.35 -87.23
CA GLN A 50 32.11 0.53 -87.64
C GLN A 50 31.19 -0.24 -86.70
N PRO A 51 30.02 0.32 -86.31
CA PRO A 51 29.06 -0.40 -85.48
C PRO A 51 28.68 -1.74 -86.11
N LEU A 52 28.61 -2.77 -85.28
CA LEU A 52 28.20 -4.10 -85.71
C LEU A 52 26.73 -4.05 -86.23
N ALA A 53 26.42 -4.89 -87.23
CA ALA A 53 25.12 -4.88 -87.87
C ALA A 53 23.97 -5.18 -86.90
N ASP A 54 22.79 -4.63 -87.18
CA ASP A 54 21.59 -4.90 -86.39
C ASP A 54 21.27 -6.40 -86.41
N GLY A 55 21.10 -6.99 -85.23
CA GLY A 55 20.97 -8.43 -85.06
C GLY A 55 20.98 -8.86 -83.60
N THR A 56 21.02 -10.18 -83.37
CA THR A 56 21.16 -10.77 -82.04
C THR A 56 22.53 -11.41 -81.90
N TYR A 57 23.20 -11.16 -80.79
CA TYR A 57 24.55 -11.64 -80.51
C TYR A 57 24.60 -12.39 -79.18
N THR A 58 25.51 -13.34 -79.05
CA THR A 58 25.81 -13.98 -77.76
C THR A 58 26.95 -13.25 -77.10
N LEU A 59 26.73 -12.73 -75.89
CA LEU A 59 27.73 -11.99 -75.12
C LEU A 59 28.10 -12.78 -73.87
N LEU A 60 29.39 -13.06 -73.71
CA LEU A 60 29.94 -13.67 -72.50
C LEU A 60 30.72 -12.61 -71.71
N PHE A 61 30.31 -12.41 -70.45
CA PHE A 61 30.91 -11.48 -69.51
C PHE A 61 31.70 -12.23 -68.45
N ARG A 62 32.89 -11.71 -68.13
CA ARG A 62 33.75 -12.26 -67.08
C ARG A 62 34.21 -11.17 -66.13
N LEU A 63 34.03 -11.39 -64.85
CA LEU A 63 34.65 -10.56 -63.81
C LEU A 63 35.86 -11.28 -63.24
N ALA A 64 36.97 -10.55 -63.17
CA ALA A 64 38.22 -11.01 -62.58
C ALA A 64 38.72 -10.00 -61.55
N ALA A 65 39.49 -10.46 -60.56
CA ALA A 65 40.27 -9.55 -59.73
C ALA A 65 41.34 -8.87 -60.57
N GLU A 66 41.61 -7.58 -60.32
CA GLU A 66 42.67 -6.81 -60.99
C GLU A 66 44.06 -7.20 -60.42
N GLU A 67 44.45 -8.46 -60.60
CA GLU A 67 45.79 -8.99 -60.30
C GLU A 67 46.37 -9.68 -61.55
N ALA A 68 47.70 -9.72 -61.70
CA ALA A 68 48.34 -10.34 -62.86
C ALA A 68 48.88 -11.76 -62.51
N PRO A 69 48.45 -12.84 -63.19
CA PRO A 69 47.44 -12.91 -64.24
C PRO A 69 46.00 -12.88 -63.69
N ALA A 70 45.09 -12.20 -64.40
CA ALA A 70 43.71 -12.02 -63.97
C ALA A 70 42.99 -13.38 -63.92
N THR A 71 42.49 -13.76 -62.74
CA THR A 71 41.73 -15.00 -62.55
C THR A 71 40.25 -14.68 -62.62
N THR A 72 39.50 -15.36 -63.49
CA THR A 72 38.04 -15.21 -63.57
C THR A 72 37.38 -15.71 -62.29
N LEU A 73 36.60 -14.83 -61.65
CA LEU A 73 35.88 -15.10 -60.40
C LEU A 73 34.38 -15.29 -60.62
N TRP A 74 33.84 -14.74 -61.70
CA TRP A 74 32.44 -14.86 -62.07
C TRP A 74 32.29 -14.76 -63.59
N GLU A 75 31.38 -15.53 -64.17
CA GLU A 75 31.04 -15.45 -65.59
C GLU A 75 29.53 -15.60 -65.82
N GLU A 76 29.04 -14.94 -66.85
CA GLU A 76 27.64 -14.98 -67.26
C GLU A 76 27.54 -14.84 -68.77
N GLU A 77 26.80 -15.76 -69.38
CA GLU A 77 26.49 -15.75 -70.81
C GLU A 77 25.06 -15.23 -71.02
N HIS A 78 24.93 -14.26 -71.90
CA HIS A 78 23.65 -13.80 -72.42
C HIS A 78 23.52 -14.20 -73.88
N THR A 79 22.58 -15.10 -74.16
CA THR A 79 22.21 -15.46 -75.53
C THR A 79 21.16 -14.49 -76.08
N ASP A 80 21.12 -14.34 -77.41
CA ASP A 80 20.12 -13.55 -78.13
C ASP A 80 20.04 -12.06 -77.72
N VAL A 81 21.17 -11.43 -77.36
CA VAL A 81 21.21 -10.01 -76.98
C VAL A 81 20.92 -9.15 -78.22
N PRO A 82 19.83 -8.36 -78.23
CA PRO A 82 19.54 -7.49 -79.36
C PRO A 82 20.54 -6.34 -79.43
N VAL A 83 21.12 -6.16 -80.61
CA VAL A 83 22.04 -5.08 -80.95
C VAL A 83 21.42 -4.27 -82.09
N SER A 84 21.33 -2.95 -81.90
CA SER A 84 20.88 -2.02 -82.95
C SER A 84 21.80 -0.81 -82.99
N GLY A 85 22.33 -0.50 -84.19
CA GLY A 85 23.36 0.50 -84.38
C GLY A 85 24.63 0.21 -83.55
N GLY A 86 24.94 -1.07 -83.32
CA GLY A 86 26.02 -1.54 -82.45
C GLY A 86 25.74 -1.46 -80.94
N LEU A 87 24.65 -0.85 -80.48
CA LEU A 87 24.40 -0.67 -79.04
C LEU A 87 23.69 -1.90 -78.42
N PHE A 88 24.12 -2.30 -77.22
CA PHE A 88 23.43 -3.30 -76.39
C PHE A 88 23.23 -2.83 -74.95
N SER A 89 22.29 -3.47 -74.25
CA SER A 89 22.05 -3.29 -72.82
C SER A 89 21.72 -4.63 -72.18
N VAL A 90 22.44 -4.99 -71.12
CA VAL A 90 22.22 -6.21 -70.32
C VAL A 90 22.24 -5.87 -68.82
N VAL A 91 21.75 -6.80 -68.01
CA VAL A 91 21.81 -6.72 -66.54
C VAL A 91 22.63 -7.90 -66.05
N LEU A 92 23.87 -7.63 -65.66
CA LEU A 92 24.77 -8.63 -65.13
C LEU A 92 24.26 -9.14 -63.78
N GLY A 93 24.32 -10.44 -63.55
CA GLY A 93 23.80 -11.08 -62.33
C GLY A 93 22.35 -11.55 -62.45
N SER A 94 21.74 -11.40 -63.64
CA SER A 94 20.35 -11.81 -63.89
C SER A 94 20.21 -13.28 -64.24
N THR A 95 21.30 -13.94 -64.66
CA THR A 95 21.32 -15.36 -65.05
C THR A 95 22.18 -16.17 -64.07
N THR A 96 23.40 -15.70 -63.79
CA THR A 96 24.32 -16.22 -62.77
C THR A 96 24.36 -15.25 -61.60
N PRO A 97 23.85 -15.57 -60.40
CA PRO A 97 23.86 -14.67 -59.26
C PRO A 97 25.24 -14.05 -59.00
N LEU A 98 25.29 -12.73 -58.90
CA LEU A 98 26.54 -11.99 -58.72
C LEU A 98 26.88 -11.87 -57.22
N ASP A 99 27.44 -12.95 -56.67
CA ASP A 99 27.79 -13.09 -55.25
C ASP A 99 29.25 -12.78 -54.93
N LEU A 100 29.84 -11.82 -55.64
CA LEU A 100 31.18 -11.32 -55.33
C LEU A 100 31.15 -10.35 -54.13
N PRO A 101 32.19 -10.33 -53.28
CA PRO A 101 32.25 -9.44 -52.12
C PRO A 101 32.48 -7.97 -52.48
N PHE A 102 33.02 -7.65 -53.68
CA PHE A 102 33.35 -6.28 -54.11
C PHE A 102 34.28 -5.52 -53.11
N ASP A 103 35.20 -6.26 -52.49
CA ASP A 103 36.15 -5.82 -51.47
C ASP A 103 37.54 -5.44 -52.02
N GLY A 104 37.73 -5.47 -53.35
CA GLY A 104 38.94 -5.12 -54.07
C GLY A 104 38.65 -4.59 -55.48
N PRO A 105 39.69 -4.29 -56.29
CA PRO A 105 39.50 -3.87 -57.68
C PRO A 105 39.11 -5.06 -58.57
N TYR A 106 38.09 -4.87 -59.40
CA TYR A 106 37.59 -5.88 -60.35
C TYR A 106 37.63 -5.32 -61.78
N VAL A 107 37.93 -6.18 -62.75
CA VAL A 107 37.89 -5.87 -64.18
C VAL A 107 36.86 -6.75 -64.88
N LEU A 108 36.20 -6.20 -65.89
CA LEU A 108 35.19 -6.81 -66.72
C LEU A 108 35.74 -7.11 -68.12
N GLY A 109 35.73 -8.37 -68.50
CA GLY A 109 35.97 -8.84 -69.85
C GLY A 109 34.68 -9.16 -70.58
N VAL A 110 34.69 -8.95 -71.89
CA VAL A 110 33.55 -9.18 -72.78
C VAL A 110 34.04 -9.94 -74.00
N SER A 111 33.29 -10.96 -74.41
CA SER A 111 33.49 -11.66 -75.68
C SER A 111 32.16 -11.79 -76.42
N VAL A 112 32.22 -11.77 -77.75
CA VAL A 112 31.06 -11.78 -78.65
C VAL A 112 31.12 -13.03 -79.51
N ASP A 113 30.02 -13.79 -79.60
CA ASP A 113 29.84 -14.99 -80.42
C ASP A 113 30.98 -16.03 -80.30
N GLY A 114 31.51 -16.21 -79.08
CA GLY A 114 32.62 -17.14 -78.81
C GLY A 114 33.99 -16.69 -79.35
N GLY A 115 34.12 -15.43 -79.77
CA GLY A 115 35.37 -14.81 -80.19
C GLY A 115 36.36 -14.56 -79.04
N ALA A 116 37.50 -13.97 -79.37
CA ALA A 116 38.50 -13.59 -78.38
C ALA A 116 37.95 -12.53 -77.40
N GLU A 117 38.38 -12.59 -76.14
CA GLU A 117 38.03 -11.58 -75.13
C GLU A 117 38.61 -10.22 -75.50
N MET A 118 37.77 -9.18 -75.45
CA MET A 118 38.15 -7.83 -75.84
C MET A 118 39.20 -7.26 -74.88
N THR A 119 40.24 -6.67 -75.44
CA THR A 119 41.31 -5.98 -74.68
C THR A 119 41.34 -4.49 -75.03
N PRO A 120 41.54 -3.58 -74.05
CA PRO A 120 41.77 -3.85 -72.63
C PRO A 120 40.50 -4.22 -71.86
N LEU A 121 40.66 -4.97 -70.75
CA LEU A 121 39.57 -5.25 -69.80
C LEU A 121 39.10 -3.95 -69.14
N LEU A 122 37.81 -3.84 -68.84
CA LEU A 122 37.19 -2.62 -68.32
C LEU A 122 37.18 -2.63 -66.78
N PRO A 123 37.79 -1.66 -66.07
CA PRO A 123 37.71 -1.60 -64.60
C PRO A 123 36.29 -1.27 -64.13
N LEU A 124 35.80 -2.01 -63.13
CA LEU A 124 34.55 -1.69 -62.45
C LEU A 124 34.75 -0.53 -61.48
N THR A 125 33.85 0.45 -61.50
CA THR A 125 33.89 1.63 -60.64
C THR A 125 32.58 1.80 -59.85
N ALA A 126 32.65 2.45 -58.70
CA ALA A 126 31.49 2.71 -57.86
C ALA A 126 30.57 3.78 -58.48
N VAL A 127 29.25 3.60 -58.36
CA VAL A 127 28.26 4.63 -58.72
C VAL A 127 28.19 5.71 -57.64
N PRO A 128 27.88 6.98 -57.97
CA PRO A 128 27.98 8.10 -57.01
C PRO A 128 27.21 7.91 -55.69
N TYR A 129 26.07 7.21 -55.69
CA TYR A 129 25.29 6.95 -54.48
C TYR A 129 25.87 5.84 -53.60
N SER A 130 26.57 4.85 -54.17
CA SER A 130 27.15 3.74 -53.37
C SER A 130 28.37 4.17 -52.57
N LEU A 131 29.06 5.24 -52.98
CA LEU A 131 30.19 5.83 -52.23
C LEU A 131 29.81 6.33 -50.83
N ARG A 132 28.55 6.73 -50.60
CA ARG A 132 28.10 7.17 -49.27
C ARG A 132 27.79 6.00 -48.31
N ALA A 133 27.50 4.82 -48.83
CA ALA A 133 27.24 3.64 -48.00
C ALA A 133 28.50 3.16 -47.27
N ALA A 134 29.68 3.33 -47.89
CA ALA A 134 30.97 3.03 -47.27
C ALA A 134 31.31 3.89 -46.03
N ALA A 135 30.59 4.99 -45.80
CA ALA A 135 30.80 5.87 -44.65
C ALA A 135 30.05 5.41 -43.38
N VAL A 136 29.20 4.39 -43.46
CA VAL A 136 28.49 3.83 -42.30
C VAL A 136 29.18 2.52 -41.92
N ALA A 137 30.09 2.58 -40.95
CA ALA A 137 30.75 1.38 -40.44
C ALA A 137 29.80 0.52 -39.60
N ASP A 138 30.05 -0.78 -39.55
CA ASP A 138 29.28 -1.69 -38.69
C ASP A 138 29.32 -1.21 -37.23
N SER A 139 28.15 -1.20 -36.59
CA SER A 139 27.97 -0.70 -35.21
C SER A 139 28.38 0.77 -34.99
N SER A 140 28.54 1.59 -36.04
CA SER A 140 29.00 2.98 -35.88
C SER A 140 27.98 3.87 -35.17
N VAL A 141 26.70 3.51 -35.16
CA VAL A 141 25.62 4.23 -34.47
C VAL A 141 25.74 4.06 -32.96
N THR A 142 26.64 4.84 -32.39
CA THR A 142 26.87 4.91 -30.94
C THR A 142 25.98 5.98 -30.30
N GLY A 143 25.87 5.95 -28.97
CA GLY A 143 25.06 6.94 -28.22
C GLY A 143 25.44 8.41 -28.43
N ALA A 144 26.65 8.70 -28.93
CA ALA A 144 27.08 10.05 -29.31
C ALA A 144 26.48 10.54 -30.64
N GLN A 145 26.10 9.61 -31.53
CA GLN A 145 25.45 9.89 -32.81
C GLN A 145 23.93 10.05 -32.67
N VAL A 146 23.37 9.75 -31.49
CA VAL A 146 21.96 9.98 -31.16
C VAL A 146 21.83 11.32 -30.42
N ALA A 147 21.06 12.24 -31.00
CA ALA A 147 20.84 13.57 -30.45
C ALA A 147 20.24 13.52 -29.04
N THR A 148 20.64 14.46 -28.18
CA THR A 148 20.09 14.61 -26.83
C THR A 148 18.56 14.75 -26.89
N GLY A 149 17.84 14.01 -26.04
CA GLY A 149 16.37 14.03 -25.97
C GLY A 149 15.63 13.07 -26.91
N HIS A 150 16.34 12.26 -27.69
CA HIS A 150 15.70 11.36 -28.68
C HIS A 150 15.62 9.88 -28.22
N LEU A 151 16.43 9.46 -27.24
CA LEU A 151 16.34 8.14 -26.59
C LEU A 151 16.57 8.26 -25.08
N LEU A 152 15.86 7.44 -24.29
CA LEU A 152 16.21 7.19 -22.89
C LEU A 152 17.48 6.34 -22.85
N ARG A 153 18.57 6.89 -22.30
CA ARG A 153 19.88 6.20 -22.27
C ARG A 153 20.00 5.20 -21.11
N SER A 154 19.45 5.55 -19.95
CA SER A 154 19.32 4.65 -18.80
C SER A 154 18.26 5.17 -17.84
N LEU A 155 17.73 4.27 -17.00
CA LEU A 155 16.97 4.61 -15.81
C LEU A 155 17.71 4.06 -14.60
N ASN A 156 18.44 4.91 -13.89
CA ASN A 156 19.31 4.52 -12.76
C ASN A 156 20.29 3.37 -13.09
N GLY A 157 20.81 3.33 -14.32
CA GLY A 157 21.76 2.30 -14.78
C GLY A 157 21.12 1.05 -15.37
N LEU A 158 19.78 0.96 -15.44
CA LEU A 158 19.09 -0.08 -16.21
C LEU A 158 19.02 0.32 -17.70
N HIS A 159 19.14 -0.68 -18.57
CA HIS A 159 19.15 -0.56 -20.03
C HIS A 159 18.14 -1.55 -20.66
N ASP A 160 17.81 -1.35 -21.94
CA ASP A 160 16.91 -2.19 -22.75
C ASP A 160 15.46 -2.25 -22.22
N ASP A 161 14.86 -3.45 -22.19
CA ASP A 161 13.49 -3.68 -21.73
C ASP A 161 13.38 -3.53 -20.20
N VAL A 162 13.27 -2.28 -19.74
CA VAL A 162 13.09 -1.94 -18.33
C VAL A 162 11.61 -1.94 -17.97
N ALA A 163 11.18 -2.96 -17.20
CA ALA A 163 9.84 -3.00 -16.64
C ALA A 163 9.77 -2.21 -15.32
N LEU A 164 8.88 -1.21 -15.27
CA LEU A 164 8.49 -0.54 -14.03
C LEU A 164 7.31 -1.28 -13.40
N VAL A 165 7.58 -2.12 -12.40
CA VAL A 165 6.56 -2.89 -11.70
C VAL A 165 6.08 -2.12 -10.48
N ALA A 166 4.77 -1.85 -10.40
CA ALA A 166 4.17 -1.16 -9.28
C ALA A 166 4.04 -2.11 -8.06
N GLY A 167 4.42 -1.63 -6.87
CA GLY A 167 4.13 -2.31 -5.61
C GLY A 167 2.69 -2.05 -5.15
N GLU A 168 2.29 -2.65 -4.02
CA GLU A 168 0.90 -2.68 -3.53
C GLU A 168 0.22 -1.30 -3.41
N ASN A 169 0.98 -0.24 -3.11
CA ASN A 169 0.46 1.12 -2.90
C ASN A 169 0.86 2.12 -3.99
N VAL A 170 1.48 1.65 -5.06
CA VAL A 170 1.94 2.48 -6.17
C VAL A 170 1.10 2.16 -7.39
N THR A 171 0.65 3.20 -8.09
CA THR A 171 0.06 3.10 -9.43
C THR A 171 1.03 3.75 -10.41
N ILE A 172 1.41 3.01 -11.44
CA ILE A 172 2.24 3.51 -12.53
C ILE A 172 1.35 3.60 -13.77
N THR A 173 1.15 4.82 -14.26
CA THR A 173 0.31 5.11 -15.42
C THR A 173 1.14 5.78 -16.51
N VAL A 174 0.98 5.34 -17.75
CA VAL A 174 1.56 6.02 -18.91
C VAL A 174 0.55 7.04 -19.43
N GLU A 175 0.95 8.31 -19.50
CA GLU A 175 0.13 9.44 -19.94
C GLU A 175 0.85 10.19 -21.07
N GLY A 176 0.62 9.77 -22.31
CA GLY A 176 1.33 10.32 -23.47
C GLY A 176 2.83 10.01 -23.41
N GLN A 177 3.68 11.04 -23.32
CA GLN A 177 5.14 10.90 -23.12
C GLN A 177 5.55 10.93 -21.64
N ALA A 178 4.61 11.00 -20.69
CA ALA A 178 4.90 10.99 -19.27
C ALA A 178 4.65 9.61 -18.65
N ILE A 179 5.44 9.27 -17.62
CA ILE A 179 5.14 8.19 -16.69
C ILE A 179 4.71 8.86 -15.39
N ARG A 180 3.44 8.68 -15.01
CA ARG A 180 2.93 9.14 -13.72
C ARG A 180 3.07 8.01 -12.70
N ILE A 181 3.84 8.25 -11.65
CA ILE A 181 3.95 7.37 -10.50
C ILE A 181 3.16 8.03 -9.38
N ALA A 182 2.01 7.45 -9.03
CA ALA A 182 1.17 7.90 -7.94
C ALA A 182 1.22 6.88 -6.81
N ALA A 183 1.30 7.34 -5.56
CA ALA A 183 1.05 6.49 -4.40
C ALA A 183 -0.37 6.76 -3.90
N ALA A 184 -1.20 5.73 -3.80
CA ALA A 184 -2.50 5.86 -3.16
C ALA A 184 -2.27 5.87 -1.64
N GLY A 185 -2.38 7.05 -1.03
CA GLY A 185 -2.64 7.24 0.41
C GLY A 185 -1.99 6.22 1.35
N GLY A 186 -0.68 6.29 1.51
CA GLY A 186 0.02 5.76 2.68
C GLY A 186 1.10 6.76 3.04
N GLY A 187 0.97 7.44 4.17
CA GLY A 187 1.86 8.50 4.64
C GLY A 187 3.30 8.02 4.88
N GLY A 188 4.04 7.78 3.80
CA GLY A 188 5.44 7.35 3.81
C GLY A 188 6.20 8.03 2.68
N ASN A 189 6.80 9.18 3.02
CA ASN A 189 7.87 9.88 2.30
C ASN A 189 7.77 10.01 0.76
N GLY A 190 7.28 11.18 0.32
CA GLY A 190 7.68 11.74 -0.97
C GLY A 190 6.56 12.40 -1.75
N GLY A 191 6.05 13.55 -1.26
CA GLY A 191 4.99 14.27 -1.97
C GLY A 191 4.52 15.58 -1.35
N GLY A 192 5.41 16.39 -0.77
CA GLY A 192 5.25 17.84 -0.86
C GLY A 192 4.18 18.56 -0.04
N THR A 193 3.67 18.03 1.07
CA THR A 193 3.13 18.83 2.20
C THR A 193 3.28 18.01 3.49
N GLY A 194 3.70 18.60 4.60
CA GLY A 194 3.97 17.89 5.87
C GLY A 194 2.72 17.40 6.61
N GLU A 195 1.82 16.71 5.93
CA GLU A 195 0.44 16.43 6.37
C GLU A 195 0.25 15.13 7.16
N ALA A 196 1.28 14.29 7.31
CA ALA A 196 1.20 13.04 8.07
C ALA A 196 1.91 13.11 9.43
N TRP A 197 1.35 12.45 10.46
CA TRP A 197 2.01 12.28 11.76
C TRP A 197 2.95 11.08 11.75
N SER A 198 4.24 11.29 12.03
CA SER A 198 5.26 10.24 12.07
C SER A 198 5.13 9.37 13.33
N LEU A 199 5.44 8.08 13.21
CA LEU A 199 5.59 7.16 14.35
C LEU A 199 6.73 7.56 15.31
N THR A 200 7.70 8.34 14.83
CA THR A 200 8.79 8.89 15.65
C THR A 200 8.49 10.32 16.14
N GLY A 201 7.29 10.82 15.88
CA GLY A 201 6.89 12.19 16.17
C GLY A 201 7.32 13.21 15.10
N ASN A 202 6.65 14.37 15.11
CA ASN A 202 6.90 15.49 14.20
C ASN A 202 7.53 16.67 14.96
N ALA A 203 8.54 17.30 14.39
CA ALA A 203 9.11 18.57 14.89
C ALA A 203 8.50 19.77 14.14
N GLY A 204 8.52 20.96 14.74
CA GLY A 204 8.04 22.19 14.10
C GLY A 204 6.51 22.33 14.00
N THR A 205 5.76 21.65 14.87
CA THR A 205 4.30 21.74 14.90
C THR A 205 3.80 23.11 15.38
N THR A 206 2.73 23.61 14.78
CA THR A 206 2.03 24.82 15.23
C THR A 206 0.75 24.40 15.97
N PRO A 207 0.62 24.69 17.28
CA PRO A 207 -0.61 24.39 18.03
C PRO A 207 -1.85 24.95 17.34
N GLY A 208 -2.92 24.15 17.28
CA GLY A 208 -4.18 24.51 16.61
C GLY A 208 -4.21 24.34 15.08
N THR A 209 -3.05 24.18 14.43
CA THR A 209 -2.97 23.86 12.99
C THR A 209 -2.52 22.43 12.74
N HIS A 210 -1.48 21.97 13.46
CA HIS A 210 -0.97 20.61 13.34
C HIS A 210 -1.39 19.81 14.58
N PHE A 211 -2.16 18.74 14.40
CA PHE A 211 -2.63 17.90 15.50
C PHE A 211 -2.89 16.46 15.04
N VAL A 212 -2.94 15.55 16.02
CA VAL A 212 -3.47 14.20 15.85
C VAL A 212 -4.92 14.23 16.30
N GLY A 213 -5.86 14.02 15.40
CA GLY A 213 -7.27 14.03 15.74
C GLY A 213 -8.19 14.10 14.53
N THR A 214 -9.44 14.43 14.80
CA THR A 214 -10.53 14.60 13.84
C THR A 214 -10.83 16.09 13.64
N THR A 215 -11.41 16.45 12.49
CA THR A 215 -11.86 17.82 12.19
C THR A 215 -13.39 17.96 12.23
N ASP A 216 -14.08 16.87 12.54
CA ASP A 216 -15.53 16.76 12.64
C ASP A 216 -15.93 16.38 14.08
N GLU A 217 -17.24 16.35 14.35
CA GLU A 217 -17.82 15.95 15.64
C GLU A 217 -17.81 14.42 15.85
N ALA A 218 -16.78 13.73 15.35
CA ALA A 218 -16.56 12.31 15.58
C ALA A 218 -15.53 12.08 16.69
N PRO A 219 -15.72 11.08 17.57
CA PRO A 219 -14.72 10.70 18.56
C PRO A 219 -13.41 10.21 17.94
N LEU A 220 -12.28 10.55 18.57
CA LEU A 220 -10.97 9.98 18.27
C LEU A 220 -10.72 8.75 19.15
N GLU A 221 -10.46 7.59 18.54
CA GLU A 221 -10.03 6.38 19.26
C GLU A 221 -8.53 6.10 19.07
N LEU A 222 -7.82 5.93 20.18
CA LEU A 222 -6.48 5.35 20.21
C LEU A 222 -6.57 3.88 20.59
N ARG A 223 -6.00 3.01 19.75
CA ARG A 223 -6.08 1.56 19.88
C ARG A 223 -4.74 0.91 20.17
N VAL A 224 -4.76 -0.13 21.00
CA VAL A 224 -3.60 -0.98 21.33
C VAL A 224 -4.02 -2.43 21.10
N ASN A 225 -3.24 -3.18 20.32
CA ASN A 225 -3.57 -4.56 19.92
C ASN A 225 -4.98 -4.70 19.31
N GLY A 226 -5.42 -3.70 18.53
CA GLY A 226 -6.75 -3.68 17.90
C GLY A 226 -7.90 -3.27 18.82
N ALA A 227 -7.70 -3.19 20.13
CA ALA A 227 -8.71 -2.77 21.10
C ALA A 227 -8.60 -1.27 21.41
N ARG A 228 -9.74 -0.63 21.66
CA ARG A 228 -9.80 0.77 22.12
C ARG A 228 -9.17 0.89 23.51
N ALA A 229 -8.21 1.80 23.66
CA ALA A 229 -7.53 2.09 24.92
C ALA A 229 -7.84 3.50 25.45
N LEU A 230 -8.11 4.44 24.54
CA LEU A 230 -8.56 5.79 24.86
C LEU A 230 -9.53 6.27 23.78
N ARG A 231 -10.64 6.86 24.20
CA ARG A 231 -11.61 7.57 23.37
C ARG A 231 -11.71 9.01 23.85
N LEU A 232 -11.56 9.95 22.92
CA LEU A 232 -11.81 11.38 23.14
C LEU A 232 -13.09 11.73 22.39
N GLU A 233 -14.13 12.13 23.10
CA GLU A 233 -15.40 12.55 22.49
C GLU A 233 -15.44 14.08 22.40
N PRO A 234 -15.80 14.64 21.24
CA PRO A 234 -15.85 16.09 21.04
C PRO A 234 -17.05 16.73 21.76
N GLY A 235 -17.06 18.07 21.79
CA GLY A 235 -18.07 18.90 22.44
C GLY A 235 -17.44 20.13 23.11
N ASP A 236 -18.26 21.06 23.58
CA ASP A 236 -17.79 22.27 24.29
C ASP A 236 -16.96 21.92 25.55
N SER A 237 -17.31 20.80 26.19
CA SER A 237 -16.50 20.15 27.22
C SER A 237 -16.30 18.69 26.80
N PRO A 238 -15.15 18.36 26.17
CA PRO A 238 -14.87 17.02 25.68
C PRO A 238 -14.89 15.96 26.79
N ASN A 239 -15.22 14.72 26.43
CA ASN A 239 -15.11 13.58 27.34
C ASN A 239 -13.79 12.84 27.12
N VAL A 240 -13.18 12.37 28.21
CA VAL A 240 -11.97 11.53 28.18
C VAL A 240 -12.32 10.15 28.72
N ILE A 241 -12.23 9.11 27.89
CA ILE A 241 -12.68 7.76 28.23
C ILE A 241 -11.56 6.76 27.98
N GLY A 242 -10.79 6.45 29.01
CA GLY A 242 -9.71 5.47 28.98
C GLY A 242 -10.15 4.06 29.38
N GLY A 243 -9.31 3.07 29.09
CA GLY A 243 -9.47 1.69 29.56
C GLY A 243 -10.26 0.80 28.59
N HIS A 244 -11.06 -0.11 29.13
CA HIS A 244 -11.82 -1.10 28.38
C HIS A 244 -12.77 -0.46 27.34
N GLY A 245 -13.06 -1.20 26.27
CA GLY A 245 -13.92 -0.77 25.17
C GLY A 245 -15.36 -0.45 25.58
N ASP A 246 -15.79 -0.99 26.72
CA ASP A 246 -17.16 -0.82 27.23
C ASP A 246 -17.29 0.33 28.24
N ASN A 247 -16.18 0.92 28.70
CA ASN A 247 -16.25 2.15 29.48
C ASN A 247 -16.98 3.23 28.68
N ALA A 248 -17.92 3.94 29.29
CA ALA A 248 -18.80 4.83 28.56
C ALA A 248 -19.18 6.08 29.35
N ALA A 249 -19.37 7.18 28.62
CA ALA A 249 -20.22 8.27 29.07
C ALA A 249 -21.60 8.10 28.42
N THR A 250 -22.68 8.41 29.14
CA THR A 250 -24.04 8.44 28.56
C THR A 250 -24.09 9.45 27.41
N ALA A 251 -24.88 9.16 26.37
CA ALA A 251 -25.00 10.06 25.23
C ALA A 251 -25.46 11.46 25.66
N GLY A 252 -24.74 12.49 25.22
CA GLY A 252 -25.02 13.89 25.56
C GLY A 252 -24.32 14.39 26.82
N VAL A 253 -23.70 13.51 27.61
CA VAL A 253 -22.85 13.91 28.74
C VAL A 253 -21.68 14.74 28.21
N VAL A 254 -21.36 15.82 28.91
CA VAL A 254 -20.20 16.66 28.64
C VAL A 254 -19.23 16.69 29.83
N GLY A 255 -17.94 16.86 29.55
CA GLY A 255 -16.89 16.98 30.56
C GLY A 255 -16.65 15.72 31.41
N ALA A 256 -17.09 14.54 30.96
CA ALA A 256 -16.88 13.29 31.66
C ALA A 256 -15.40 12.88 31.65
N THR A 257 -14.96 12.30 32.76
CA THR A 257 -13.63 11.68 32.85
C THR A 257 -13.75 10.25 33.33
N ILE A 258 -13.28 9.30 32.51
CA ILE A 258 -13.00 7.92 32.90
C ILE A 258 -11.50 7.70 32.69
N GLY A 259 -10.74 7.60 33.79
CA GLY A 259 -9.28 7.50 33.72
C GLY A 259 -8.77 6.19 33.13
N GLY A 260 -9.54 5.09 33.24
CA GLY A 260 -9.12 3.77 32.79
C GLY A 260 -9.95 2.64 33.40
N GLY A 261 -9.35 1.45 33.50
CA GLY A 261 -10.00 0.27 34.07
C GLY A 261 -11.11 -0.29 33.19
N GLY A 262 -12.13 -0.85 33.82
CA GLY A 262 -13.18 -1.64 33.18
C GLY A 262 -12.74 -3.07 32.90
N ALA A 263 -13.71 -3.96 32.74
CA ALA A 263 -13.50 -5.32 32.28
C ALA A 263 -14.65 -5.69 31.32
N PRO A 264 -14.51 -6.78 30.54
CA PRO A 264 -15.66 -7.40 29.88
C PRO A 264 -16.74 -7.74 30.92
N ASP A 265 -17.99 -7.71 30.49
CA ASP A 265 -19.12 -8.15 31.32
C ASP A 265 -18.84 -9.54 31.93
N ASP A 266 -19.32 -9.75 33.15
CA ASP A 266 -19.08 -11.00 33.86
C ASP A 266 -19.84 -12.18 33.23
N ALA A 267 -19.68 -13.38 33.80
CA ALA A 267 -20.33 -14.58 33.28
C ALA A 267 -21.88 -14.52 33.36
N GLN A 268 -22.42 -13.58 34.14
CA GLN A 268 -23.85 -13.32 34.31
C GLN A 268 -24.35 -12.24 33.34
N GLY A 269 -23.45 -11.55 32.63
CA GLY A 269 -23.76 -10.44 31.74
C GLY A 269 -23.93 -9.12 32.48
N ASP A 270 -23.48 -9.04 33.73
CA ASP A 270 -23.52 -7.80 34.48
C ASP A 270 -22.38 -6.87 34.00
N PRO A 271 -22.68 -5.58 33.76
CA PRO A 271 -21.71 -4.65 33.21
C PRO A 271 -20.58 -4.35 34.21
N ASP A 272 -19.36 -4.71 33.81
CA ASP A 272 -18.14 -4.46 34.58
C ASP A 272 -17.37 -3.22 34.11
N HIS A 273 -18.00 -2.40 33.29
CA HIS A 273 -17.46 -1.15 32.78
C HIS A 273 -17.69 0.02 33.74
N ASN A 274 -16.84 1.03 33.64
CA ASN A 274 -17.03 2.30 34.33
C ASN A 274 -17.98 3.19 33.52
N LEU A 275 -18.90 3.87 34.22
CA LEU A 275 -19.93 4.68 33.62
C LEU A 275 -19.95 6.09 34.23
N VAL A 276 -20.00 7.11 33.36
CA VAL A 276 -20.34 8.47 33.74
C VAL A 276 -21.65 8.83 33.06
N THR A 277 -22.72 9.06 33.83
CA THR A 277 -24.06 9.25 33.27
C THR A 277 -24.51 10.70 33.19
N ASP A 278 -23.82 11.59 33.90
CA ASP A 278 -24.18 12.99 34.08
C ASP A 278 -22.98 13.91 33.86
N ASP A 279 -23.25 15.17 33.51
CA ASP A 279 -22.24 16.15 33.14
C ASP A 279 -21.21 16.34 34.25
N TYR A 280 -19.94 16.43 33.82
CA TYR A 280 -18.78 16.62 34.68
C TYR A 280 -18.59 15.50 35.72
N GLY A 281 -19.20 14.34 35.52
CA GLY A 281 -18.95 13.17 36.34
C GLY A 281 -17.54 12.61 36.12
N THR A 282 -16.96 12.07 37.19
CA THR A 282 -15.59 11.53 37.16
C THR A 282 -15.53 10.15 37.76
N VAL A 283 -14.92 9.22 37.03
CA VAL A 283 -14.48 7.92 37.52
C VAL A 283 -12.98 7.80 37.25
N SER A 284 -12.14 7.76 38.30
CA SER A 284 -10.68 7.73 38.07
C SER A 284 -10.21 6.38 37.50
N GLY A 285 -10.96 5.30 37.67
CA GLY A 285 -10.67 3.96 37.13
C GLY A 285 -11.42 2.86 37.89
N GLY A 286 -10.87 1.66 37.96
CA GLY A 286 -11.50 0.52 38.63
C GLY A 286 -12.46 -0.27 37.74
N GLN A 287 -13.44 -0.95 38.31
CA GLN A 287 -14.40 -1.82 37.60
C GLN A 287 -15.83 -1.54 38.10
N SER A 288 -16.81 -1.51 37.20
CA SER A 288 -18.23 -1.34 37.56
C SER A 288 -18.49 -0.13 38.48
N ASN A 289 -17.86 1.02 38.22
CA ASN A 289 -18.10 2.24 38.99
C ASN A 289 -19.02 3.20 38.21
N GLN A 290 -19.93 3.87 38.92
CA GLN A 290 -20.89 4.81 38.32
C GLN A 290 -20.81 6.20 38.98
N ALA A 291 -20.65 7.24 38.16
CA ALA A 291 -20.83 8.63 38.55
C ALA A 291 -22.02 9.24 37.80
N GLY A 292 -23.07 9.61 38.55
CA GLY A 292 -24.37 10.06 38.05
C GLY A 292 -25.47 9.00 38.27
N ASP A 293 -26.72 9.30 37.94
CA ASP A 293 -27.88 8.46 38.31
C ASP A 293 -28.40 7.51 37.22
N GLY A 294 -27.95 7.67 35.98
CA GLY A 294 -28.40 6.85 34.86
C GLY A 294 -29.85 7.08 34.44
N ALA A 295 -30.48 8.20 34.82
CA ALA A 295 -31.84 8.54 34.45
C ALA A 295 -31.99 9.00 32.98
N GLY A 296 -30.87 9.26 32.30
CA GLY A 296 -30.80 9.67 30.89
C GLY A 296 -30.90 11.18 30.66
N THR A 297 -31.36 11.93 31.66
CA THR A 297 -31.06 13.36 31.77
C THR A 297 -29.64 13.52 32.29
N THR A 298 -28.80 14.30 31.61
CA THR A 298 -27.37 14.41 31.97
C THR A 298 -27.05 15.61 32.86
N SER A 299 -28.02 16.53 33.05
CA SER A 299 -27.77 17.86 33.64
C SER A 299 -28.31 18.02 35.06
N ASP A 300 -28.99 17.01 35.60
CA ASP A 300 -29.66 17.06 36.90
C ASP A 300 -28.85 16.46 38.05
N GLN A 301 -27.92 15.51 37.82
CA GLN A 301 -27.04 14.94 38.85
C GLN A 301 -25.54 15.16 38.60
N ARG A 302 -25.18 16.40 38.26
CA ARG A 302 -23.82 16.78 37.84
C ARG A 302 -22.76 16.66 38.95
N PHE A 303 -21.50 16.54 38.53
CA PHE A 303 -20.30 16.60 39.39
C PHE A 303 -20.10 15.40 40.34
N ALA A 304 -20.81 14.29 40.13
CA ALA A 304 -20.56 13.08 40.89
C ALA A 304 -19.13 12.57 40.68
N THR A 305 -18.49 12.08 41.74
CA THR A 305 -17.10 11.61 41.68
C THR A 305 -16.95 10.24 42.32
N VAL A 306 -16.35 9.31 41.58
CA VAL A 306 -15.87 8.02 42.08
C VAL A 306 -14.36 7.93 41.88
N GLY A 307 -13.59 7.87 42.97
CA GLY A 307 -12.13 7.79 42.91
C GLY A 307 -11.58 6.45 42.40
N GLY A 308 -12.42 5.43 42.26
CA GLY A 308 -12.09 4.12 41.68
C GLY A 308 -12.65 2.96 42.50
N GLY A 309 -11.96 1.82 42.52
CA GLY A 309 -12.41 0.62 43.23
C GLY A 309 -13.35 -0.27 42.40
N ARG A 310 -14.24 -1.01 43.06
CA ARG A 310 -15.18 -1.91 42.38
C ARG A 310 -16.62 -1.72 42.84
N GLY A 311 -17.55 -1.50 41.91
CA GLY A 311 -18.98 -1.49 42.25
C GLY A 311 -19.43 -0.24 43.01
N ASN A 312 -18.69 0.87 42.95
CA ASN A 312 -19.04 2.07 43.70
C ASN A 312 -19.98 2.99 42.89
N ALA A 313 -20.95 3.61 43.57
CA ALA A 313 -21.92 4.49 42.93
C ALA A 313 -22.01 5.84 43.66
N ALA A 314 -21.77 6.93 42.94
CA ALA A 314 -22.07 8.29 43.38
C ALA A 314 -23.18 8.83 42.46
N THR A 315 -24.44 8.85 42.92
CA THR A 315 -25.60 8.97 42.02
C THR A 315 -26.35 10.29 42.13
N ARG A 316 -25.83 11.27 42.86
CA ARG A 316 -26.50 12.57 43.04
C ARG A 316 -25.53 13.72 42.87
N VAL A 317 -26.07 14.95 42.76
CA VAL A 317 -25.29 16.18 42.63
C VAL A 317 -24.13 16.21 43.62
N ALA A 318 -22.91 16.32 43.09
CA ALA A 318 -21.66 16.42 43.84
C ALA A 318 -21.45 15.32 44.90
N ALA A 319 -22.12 14.17 44.76
CA ALA A 319 -21.87 13.01 45.60
C ALA A 319 -20.46 12.48 45.33
N THR A 320 -19.77 12.03 46.38
CA THR A 320 -18.39 11.56 46.28
C THR A 320 -18.22 10.21 46.94
N VAL A 321 -17.71 9.23 46.19
CA VAL A 321 -17.15 8.00 46.74
C VAL A 321 -15.66 7.96 46.41
N ALA A 322 -14.79 8.08 47.42
CA ALA A 322 -13.35 8.13 47.16
C ALA A 322 -12.77 6.79 46.67
N GLY A 323 -13.45 5.67 46.90
CA GLY A 323 -13.10 4.35 46.37
C GLY A 323 -13.70 3.21 47.18
N GLY A 324 -13.02 2.05 47.19
CA GLY A 324 -13.44 0.86 47.95
C GLY A 324 -14.28 -0.12 47.13
N ASN A 325 -15.19 -0.84 47.79
CA ASN A 325 -16.03 -1.83 47.12
C ASN A 325 -17.51 -1.67 47.50
N ALA A 326 -18.40 -1.59 46.50
CA ALA A 326 -19.84 -1.54 46.72
C ALA A 326 -20.34 -0.38 47.61
N ASN A 327 -19.63 0.76 47.61
CA ASN A 327 -20.05 1.94 48.38
C ASN A 327 -21.02 2.81 47.57
N GLN A 328 -21.98 3.43 48.26
CA GLN A 328 -23.06 4.21 47.66
C GLN A 328 -23.16 5.60 48.30
N ALA A 329 -22.97 6.66 47.52
CA ALA A 329 -23.28 8.04 47.89
C ALA A 329 -24.49 8.50 47.06
N THR A 330 -25.69 8.37 47.63
CA THR A 330 -26.97 8.59 46.94
C THR A 330 -27.72 9.82 47.45
N GLY A 331 -27.11 10.62 48.33
CA GLY A 331 -27.59 11.94 48.75
C GLY A 331 -26.86 13.09 48.03
N ASN A 332 -27.50 14.26 47.90
CA ASN A 332 -26.83 15.45 47.37
C ASN A 332 -25.65 15.84 48.28
N TYR A 333 -24.46 16.06 47.72
CA TYR A 333 -23.23 16.33 48.47
C TYR A 333 -22.85 15.25 49.49
N ALA A 334 -23.41 14.04 49.38
CA ALA A 334 -23.07 12.93 50.26
C ALA A 334 -21.64 12.44 49.99
N THR A 335 -20.94 12.00 51.03
CA THR A 335 -19.56 11.54 50.92
C THR A 335 -19.39 10.17 51.55
N VAL A 336 -18.80 9.23 50.81
CA VAL A 336 -18.25 7.98 51.36
C VAL A 336 -16.75 7.97 51.07
N ALA A 337 -15.93 8.08 52.11
CA ALA A 337 -14.48 8.14 51.93
C ALA A 337 -13.84 6.78 51.56
N GLY A 338 -14.59 5.68 51.63
CA GLY A 338 -14.16 4.37 51.16
C GLY A 338 -14.76 3.23 51.98
N GLY A 339 -14.02 2.12 52.07
CA GLY A 339 -14.47 0.91 52.78
C GLY A 339 -15.28 -0.03 51.89
N ARG A 340 -16.21 -0.78 52.49
CA ARG A 340 -17.03 -1.75 51.77
C ARG A 340 -18.51 -1.67 52.16
N ASP A 341 -19.40 -1.70 51.18
CA ASP A 341 -20.86 -1.75 51.39
C ASP A 341 -21.42 -0.56 52.22
N ASN A 342 -20.73 0.59 52.25
CA ASN A 342 -21.19 1.76 53.01
C ASN A 342 -22.17 2.61 52.19
N THR A 343 -23.17 3.20 52.85
CA THR A 343 -24.19 4.04 52.20
C THR A 343 -24.32 5.40 52.90
N ALA A 344 -24.22 6.49 52.14
CA ALA A 344 -24.59 7.84 52.55
C ALA A 344 -25.78 8.29 51.69
N ALA A 345 -26.99 8.22 52.23
CA ALA A 345 -28.22 8.22 51.44
C ALA A 345 -28.91 9.60 51.29
N ASN A 346 -28.62 10.53 52.20
CA ASN A 346 -29.33 11.80 52.28
C ASN A 346 -28.39 13.01 52.16
N PRO A 347 -28.93 14.23 51.95
CA PRO A 347 -28.12 15.41 51.71
C PRO A 347 -27.07 15.66 52.80
N TYR A 348 -25.83 15.90 52.39
CA TYR A 348 -24.69 16.14 53.28
C TYR A 348 -24.35 14.99 54.24
N ALA A 349 -24.90 13.79 54.03
CA ALA A 349 -24.53 12.61 54.81
C ALA A 349 -23.07 12.20 54.53
N ALA A 350 -22.36 11.77 55.56
CA ALA A 350 -20.96 11.39 55.47
C ALA A 350 -20.69 10.05 56.15
N VAL A 351 -19.98 9.16 55.43
CA VAL A 351 -19.40 7.95 55.99
C VAL A 351 -17.88 7.98 55.78
N GLY A 352 -17.12 8.03 56.87
CA GLY A 352 -15.66 8.08 56.82
C GLY A 352 -14.99 6.77 56.38
N GLY A 353 -15.72 5.66 56.38
CA GLY A 353 -15.25 4.37 55.87
C GLY A 353 -15.86 3.19 56.64
N GLY A 354 -15.11 2.09 56.73
CA GLY A 354 -15.54 0.90 57.45
C GLY A 354 -16.35 -0.07 56.58
N ARG A 355 -17.27 -0.84 57.18
CA ARG A 355 -18.09 -1.81 56.45
C ARG A 355 -19.57 -1.69 56.78
N HIS A 356 -20.44 -1.71 55.77
CA HIS A 356 -21.90 -1.71 55.92
C HIS A 356 -22.51 -0.54 56.69
N ASN A 357 -21.81 0.58 56.89
CA ASN A 357 -22.38 1.72 57.63
C ASN A 357 -23.43 2.45 56.80
N GLU A 358 -24.51 2.93 57.42
CA GLU A 358 -25.63 3.59 56.72
C GLU A 358 -26.03 4.93 57.35
N ALA A 359 -25.61 6.03 56.72
CA ALA A 359 -26.04 7.37 57.08
C ALA A 359 -27.29 7.74 56.26
N ARG A 360 -28.49 7.53 56.84
CA ARG A 360 -29.80 7.67 56.19
C ARG A 360 -30.53 8.97 56.52
N ALA A 361 -29.89 9.96 57.14
CA ALA A 361 -30.49 11.26 57.43
C ALA A 361 -29.66 12.42 56.88
N SER A 362 -30.25 13.62 56.82
CA SER A 362 -29.53 14.81 56.37
C SER A 362 -28.47 15.18 57.40
N TYR A 363 -27.27 15.55 56.94
CA TYR A 363 -26.12 15.87 57.80
C TYR A 363 -25.67 14.73 58.74
N ALA A 364 -26.14 13.50 58.54
CA ALA A 364 -25.72 12.36 59.33
C ALA A 364 -24.23 12.03 59.12
N THR A 365 -23.50 11.75 60.20
CA THR A 365 -22.08 11.42 60.12
C THR A 365 -21.77 10.10 60.82
N ILE A 366 -21.24 9.13 60.09
CA ILE A 366 -20.64 7.91 60.66
C ILE A 366 -19.14 7.96 60.37
N ALA A 367 -18.29 8.13 61.38
CA ALA A 367 -16.85 8.24 61.15
C ALA A 367 -16.23 6.92 60.66
N GLY A 368 -16.80 5.76 61.03
CA GLY A 368 -16.38 4.45 60.54
C GLY A 368 -17.00 3.30 61.34
N GLY A 369 -16.27 2.20 61.47
CA GLY A 369 -16.76 1.00 62.16
C GLY A 369 -17.43 0.01 61.20
N GLY A 370 -18.28 -0.87 61.72
CA GLY A 370 -19.03 -1.80 60.88
C GLY A 370 -19.88 -2.76 61.69
N PRO A 371 -20.34 -3.86 61.11
CA PRO A 371 -21.25 -4.75 61.78
C PRO A 371 -20.61 -5.49 62.96
N SER A 372 -21.35 -5.67 64.05
CA SER A 372 -20.86 -6.47 65.18
C SER A 372 -20.83 -7.97 64.85
N ASP A 373 -21.79 -8.46 64.06
CA ASP A 373 -21.77 -9.80 63.48
C ASP A 373 -21.52 -9.72 61.97
N PRO A 374 -20.38 -10.23 61.47
CA PRO A 374 -20.08 -10.10 60.07
C PRO A 374 -21.01 -10.91 59.15
N ASN A 375 -21.66 -11.96 59.66
CA ASN A 375 -22.61 -12.80 58.94
C ASN A 375 -24.01 -12.21 58.90
N ASP A 376 -24.30 -11.22 59.75
CA ASP A 376 -25.57 -10.50 59.79
C ASP A 376 -25.35 -8.98 59.63
N ALA A 377 -24.52 -8.63 58.65
CA ALA A 377 -24.00 -7.28 58.51
C ALA A 377 -25.10 -6.23 58.31
N ALA A 378 -26.17 -6.60 57.61
CA ALA A 378 -27.30 -5.73 57.32
C ALA A 378 -28.20 -5.46 58.53
N ASN A 379 -28.11 -6.23 59.61
CA ASN A 379 -28.87 -6.03 60.85
C ASN A 379 -28.00 -5.49 62.00
N THR A 380 -26.68 -5.68 61.89
CA THR A 380 -25.73 -5.37 62.96
C THR A 380 -24.81 -4.19 62.65
N ASN A 381 -25.02 -3.48 61.55
CA ASN A 381 -24.28 -2.27 61.19
C ASN A 381 -24.66 -1.02 61.99
N ASN A 382 -23.82 0.02 61.85
CA ASN A 382 -24.12 1.36 62.36
C ASN A 382 -25.10 2.08 61.43
N ARG A 383 -26.14 2.71 62.01
CA ARG A 383 -27.17 3.43 61.25
C ARG A 383 -27.62 4.73 61.89
N ILE A 384 -27.88 5.73 61.06
CA ILE A 384 -28.42 7.03 61.48
C ILE A 384 -29.68 7.31 60.67
N TYR A 385 -30.81 7.48 61.35
CA TYR A 385 -32.12 7.78 60.77
C TYR A 385 -32.55 9.24 60.97
N ASP A 386 -32.03 9.89 62.01
CA ASP A 386 -32.43 11.26 62.37
C ASP A 386 -31.38 12.29 61.96
N ASP A 387 -31.85 13.48 61.60
CA ASP A 387 -31.02 14.55 61.06
C ASP A 387 -29.94 15.00 62.06
N TYR A 388 -28.76 15.33 61.54
CA TYR A 388 -27.58 15.70 62.34
C TYR A 388 -27.09 14.62 63.32
N GLY A 389 -27.57 13.38 63.19
CA GLY A 389 -27.08 12.27 64.01
C GLY A 389 -25.60 12.00 63.76
N THR A 390 -24.87 11.57 64.80
CA THR A 390 -23.45 11.23 64.70
C THR A 390 -23.13 9.89 65.36
N ILE A 391 -22.37 9.04 64.67
CA ILE A 391 -21.78 7.81 65.23
C ILE A 391 -20.25 7.88 65.09
N GLY A 392 -19.53 7.80 66.20
CA GLY A 392 -18.07 7.84 66.24
C GLY A 392 -17.40 6.58 65.68
N GLY A 393 -18.03 5.41 65.78
CA GLY A 393 -17.49 4.15 65.26
C GLY A 393 -18.15 2.93 65.89
N GLY A 394 -17.40 1.84 66.05
CA GLY A 394 -17.90 0.60 66.67
C GLY A 394 -18.81 -0.21 65.74
N GLY A 395 -19.74 -0.97 66.33
CA GLY A 395 -20.75 -1.73 65.59
C GLY A 395 -22.08 -1.78 66.32
N GLU A 396 -23.14 -2.06 65.56
CA GLU A 396 -24.54 -2.07 66.04
C GLU A 396 -25.07 -0.75 66.61
N ASN A 397 -24.41 0.38 66.35
CA ASN A 397 -24.87 1.66 66.86
C ASN A 397 -26.04 2.22 66.05
N ARG A 398 -27.05 2.77 66.72
CA ARG A 398 -28.22 3.36 66.08
C ARG A 398 -28.53 4.73 66.65
N VAL A 399 -28.75 5.69 65.75
CA VAL A 399 -29.25 7.02 66.08
C VAL A 399 -30.59 7.21 65.38
N GLY A 400 -31.64 7.50 66.15
CA GLY A 400 -32.99 7.67 65.63
C GLY A 400 -33.75 6.37 65.38
N THR A 401 -34.92 6.48 64.75
CA THR A 401 -35.82 5.37 64.44
C THR A 401 -36.14 5.32 62.95
N ASP A 402 -36.33 4.11 62.41
CA ASP A 402 -36.71 3.90 60.99
C ASP A 402 -38.22 4.05 60.80
N ASP A 403 -38.80 5.15 61.28
CA ASP A 403 -40.23 5.45 61.17
C ASP A 403 -40.53 6.53 60.11
N GLY A 404 -39.50 7.02 59.44
CA GLY A 404 -39.59 8.02 58.38
C GLY A 404 -39.69 9.46 58.88
N ASP A 405 -39.69 9.69 60.20
CA ASP A 405 -39.59 11.00 60.82
C ASP A 405 -38.16 11.27 61.26
N THR A 406 -37.43 12.07 60.48
CA THR A 406 -36.02 12.39 60.75
C THR A 406 -35.83 13.41 61.87
N ALA A 407 -36.93 13.93 62.46
CA ALA A 407 -36.91 14.98 63.47
C ALA A 407 -37.21 14.48 64.90
N ASN A 408 -37.33 13.17 65.10
CA ASN A 408 -37.63 12.59 66.42
C ASN A 408 -36.52 12.82 67.46
N ALA A 409 -35.26 12.71 67.06
CA ALA A 409 -34.10 12.98 67.92
C ALA A 409 -32.93 13.63 67.14
N PRO A 410 -33.10 14.86 66.62
CA PRO A 410 -32.03 15.54 65.91
C PRO A 410 -30.81 15.76 66.84
N TYR A 411 -29.61 15.72 66.26
CA TYR A 411 -28.33 15.90 66.97
C TYR A 411 -27.92 14.77 67.94
N ALA A 412 -28.61 13.64 67.94
CA ALA A 412 -28.23 12.51 68.78
C ALA A 412 -26.84 11.94 68.39
N THR A 413 -26.01 11.65 69.38
CA THR A 413 -24.62 11.21 69.19
C THR A 413 -24.35 9.91 69.93
N VAL A 414 -23.75 8.94 69.24
CA VAL A 414 -23.15 7.74 69.82
C VAL A 414 -21.64 7.82 69.64
N GLY A 415 -20.90 7.84 70.75
CA GLY A 415 -19.43 7.99 70.77
C GLY A 415 -18.68 6.72 70.44
#